data_AF-A0A9Y1YSB7-F1
#
_entry.id   AF-A0A9Y1YSB7-F1
#
_cell.length_a   1.000
_cell.length_b   1.000
_cell.length_c   1.000
_cell.angle_alpha   90.00
_cell.angle_beta   90.00
_cell.angle_gamma   90.00
#
_symmetry.space_group_name_H-M   'P 1'
#
loop_
_entity.id
_entity.type
_entity.pdbx_description
1 polymer ?
#
loop_
_entity_poly.entity_id
_entity_poly.type
_entity_poly.pdbx_seq_one_letter_code
_entity_poly.pdbx_strand_id
1 'polypeptide(L)'
;CGVLIGSAMGGMKVFNDAIEALRISYRKMNPFCVPFATTNMGSAMLAMDLGWMGPNYSISTACATSNFCVLNAANHIIKGEADVML
;
A
#
# COMPACT_ATOMS: atom_id res chain seq x y z
N CYS A 1 -7.94 -15.21 3.47
CA CYS A 1 -8.10 -13.77 3.74
C CYS A 1 -7.06 -12.97 2.97
N GLY A 2 -7.42 -11.82 2.40
CA GLY A 2 -6.52 -10.92 1.66
C GLY A 2 -6.68 -9.46 2.07
N VAL A 3 -5.74 -8.61 1.66
CA VAL A 3 -5.72 -7.17 1.99
C VAL A 3 -5.66 -6.37 0.69
N LEU A 4 -6.49 -5.35 0.58
CA LEU A 4 -6.61 -4.51 -0.60
C LEU A 4 -6.84 -3.06 -0.20
N ILE A 5 -5.76 -2.42 0.23
CA ILE A 5 -5.79 -1.01 0.64
C ILE A 5 -5.11 -0.19 -0.43
N GLY A 6 -5.89 0.71 -1.03
CA GLY A 6 -5.43 1.63 -2.06
C GLY A 6 -5.23 3.05 -1.54
N SER A 7 -4.31 3.78 -2.17
CA SER A 7 -4.19 5.22 -2.01
C SER A 7 -3.86 5.88 -3.34
N ALA A 8 -4.36 7.09 -3.55
CA ALA A 8 -4.00 7.91 -4.71
C ALA A 8 -2.48 8.19 -4.74
N MET A 9 -1.91 8.53 -3.59
CA MET A 9 -0.48 8.73 -3.39
C MET A 9 -0.04 8.00 -2.12
N GLY A 10 1.12 7.37 -2.14
CA GLY A 10 1.67 6.69 -0.97
C GLY A 10 2.19 7.69 0.08
N GLY A 11 3.28 7.33 0.77
CA GLY A 11 3.91 8.17 1.78
C GLY A 11 4.63 9.41 1.22
N MET A 12 3.89 10.38 0.69
CA MET A 12 4.45 11.61 0.10
C MET A 12 5.29 12.43 1.09
N LYS A 13 4.91 12.41 2.38
CA LYS A 13 5.72 13.04 3.43
C LYS A 13 7.10 12.37 3.55
N VAL A 14 7.12 11.04 3.58
CA VAL A 14 8.38 10.27 3.66
C VAL A 14 9.26 10.53 2.43
N PHE A 15 8.63 10.63 1.26
CA PHE A 15 9.34 10.98 0.03
C PHE A 15 9.95 12.39 0.10
N ASN A 16 9.19 13.38 0.56
CA ASN A 16 9.69 14.75 0.73
C ASN A 16 10.84 14.81 1.76
N ASP A 17 10.68 14.16 2.91
CA ASP A 17 11.70 14.11 3.96
C ASP A 17 12.99 13.44 3.47
N ALA A 18 12.86 12.40 2.61
CA ALA A 18 14.00 11.76 1.97
C ALA A 18 14.73 12.68 1.00
N ILE A 19 14.01 13.50 0.23
CA ILE A 19 14.61 14.52 -0.65
C ILE A 19 15.37 15.57 0.17
N GLU A 20 14.78 16.08 1.25
CA GLU A 20 15.47 17.05 2.11
C GLU A 20 16.72 16.45 2.77
N ALA A 21 16.66 15.18 3.19
CA ALA A 21 17.83 14.47 3.71
C ALA A 21 18.92 14.28 2.65
N LEU A 22 18.54 13.96 1.40
CA LEU A 22 19.46 13.77 0.28
C LEU A 22 20.22 15.06 -0.07
N ARG A 23 19.56 16.23 0.07
CA ARG A 23 20.21 17.55 -0.12
C ARG A 23 21.37 17.79 0.85
N ILE A 24 21.32 17.20 2.04
CA ILE A 24 22.41 17.29 3.03
C ILE A 24 23.51 16.28 2.70
N SER A 25 23.13 15.00 2.54
CA SER A 25 24.06 13.92 2.17
C SER A 25 23.29 12.66 1.82
N TYR A 26 23.80 11.87 0.87
CA TYR A 26 23.25 10.54 0.55
C TYR A 26 23.17 9.61 1.77
N ARG A 27 24.06 9.78 2.77
CA ARG A 27 24.08 8.97 4.01
C ARG A 27 22.95 9.33 4.98
N LYS A 28 22.31 10.49 4.81
CA LYS A 28 21.22 10.96 5.69
C LYS A 28 19.86 10.46 5.23
N MET A 29 19.75 9.93 4.00
CA MET A 29 18.52 9.38 3.49
C MET A 29 18.14 8.10 4.26
N ASN A 30 16.89 8.01 4.69
CA ASN A 30 16.38 6.81 5.37
C ASN A 30 16.36 5.64 4.36
N PRO A 31 16.99 4.48 4.65
CA PRO A 31 16.97 3.32 3.76
C PRO A 31 15.55 2.76 3.51
N PHE A 32 14.60 3.05 4.40
CA PHE A 32 13.20 2.66 4.25
C PHE A 32 12.33 3.70 3.54
N CYS A 33 12.92 4.76 2.96
CA CYS A 33 12.15 5.80 2.28
C CYS A 33 11.31 5.24 1.12
N VAL A 34 11.88 4.34 0.31
CA VAL A 34 11.19 3.74 -0.83
C VAL A 34 10.04 2.85 -0.36
N PRO A 35 10.24 1.85 0.52
CA PRO A 35 9.14 1.05 1.06
C PRO A 35 8.01 1.89 1.65
N PHE A 36 8.30 2.91 2.46
CA PHE A 36 7.24 3.72 3.07
C PHE A 36 6.59 4.73 2.13
N ALA A 37 7.23 5.05 0.99
CA ALA A 37 6.65 5.94 -0.01
C ALA A 37 5.72 5.22 -0.99
N THR A 38 5.83 3.90 -1.17
CA THR A 38 4.97 3.18 -2.12
C THR A 38 3.51 3.10 -1.64
N THR A 39 2.58 3.07 -2.59
CA THR A 39 1.13 3.01 -2.32
C THR A 39 0.70 1.69 -1.68
N ASN A 40 1.40 0.59 -1.97
CA ASN A 40 1.08 -0.75 -1.49
C ASN A 40 1.55 -1.05 -0.07
N MET A 41 2.31 -0.16 0.57
CA MET A 41 2.92 -0.47 1.87
C MET A 41 1.89 -0.61 2.98
N GLY A 42 0.79 0.15 2.95
CA GLY A 42 -0.31 -0.01 3.89
C GLY A 42 -0.95 -1.39 3.82
N SER A 43 -1.18 -1.89 2.60
CA SER A 43 -1.70 -3.24 2.37
C SER A 43 -0.72 -4.32 2.83
N ALA A 44 0.56 -4.15 2.50
CA ALA A 44 1.62 -5.10 2.86
C ALA A 44 1.82 -5.19 4.38
N MET A 45 1.85 -4.06 5.08
CA MET A 45 2.06 -4.00 6.52
C MET A 45 0.92 -4.66 7.29
N LEU A 46 -0.33 -4.38 6.92
CA LEU A 46 -1.49 -5.04 7.54
C LEU A 46 -1.54 -6.54 7.24
N ALA A 47 -1.18 -6.97 6.02
CA ALA A 47 -1.09 -8.38 5.72
C ALA A 47 -0.03 -9.10 6.58
N MET A 48 1.12 -8.46 6.80
CA MET A 48 2.17 -8.97 7.69
C MET A 48 1.69 -9.03 9.15
N ASP A 49 1.07 -7.96 9.66
CA ASP A 49 0.57 -7.89 11.04
C ASP A 49 -0.53 -8.92 11.32
N LEU A 50 -1.40 -9.18 10.33
CA LEU A 50 -2.49 -10.14 10.43
C LEU A 50 -2.10 -11.57 10.03
N GLY A 51 -0.91 -11.78 9.47
CA GLY A 51 -0.47 -13.06 8.91
C GLY A 51 -1.29 -13.53 7.70
N TRP A 52 -1.86 -12.60 6.92
CA TRP A 52 -2.71 -12.91 5.77
C TRP A 52 -1.88 -13.12 4.50
N MET A 53 -2.07 -14.28 3.86
CA MET A 53 -1.30 -14.71 2.69
C MET A 53 -2.14 -14.76 1.40
N GLY A 54 -3.37 -14.24 1.41
CA GLY A 54 -4.23 -14.15 0.22
C GLY A 54 -3.87 -12.96 -0.68
N PRO A 55 -4.79 -12.53 -1.58
CA PRO A 55 -4.56 -11.39 -2.47
C PRO A 55 -4.11 -10.15 -1.69
N ASN A 56 -2.98 -9.57 -2.07
CA ASN A 56 -2.38 -8.43 -1.39
C ASN A 56 -1.79 -7.41 -2.37
N TYR A 57 -2.47 -6.29 -2.59
CA TYR A 57 -2.01 -5.23 -3.48
C TYR A 57 -2.75 -3.90 -3.22
N SER A 58 -2.30 -2.84 -3.88
CA SER A 58 -2.93 -1.51 -3.83
C SER A 58 -3.40 -1.11 -5.21
N ILE A 59 -4.55 -0.45 -5.27
CA ILE A 59 -5.05 0.25 -6.45
C ILE A 59 -4.79 1.75 -6.27
N SER A 60 -4.49 2.46 -7.35
CA SER A 60 -4.41 3.93 -7.35
C SER A 60 -5.12 4.48 -8.59
N THR A 61 -6.29 5.06 -8.37
CA THR A 61 -7.13 5.70 -9.40
C THR A 61 -7.64 7.05 -8.89
N ALA A 62 -6.75 7.79 -8.21
CA ALA A 62 -7.05 9.08 -7.58
C ALA A 62 -8.28 8.99 -6.66
N CYS A 63 -9.27 9.87 -6.82
CA CYS A 63 -10.48 9.91 -6.00
C CYS A 63 -11.31 8.62 -6.08
N ALA A 64 -11.20 7.85 -7.16
CA ALA A 64 -11.96 6.62 -7.35
C ALA A 64 -11.30 5.40 -6.67
N THR A 65 -10.11 5.55 -6.08
CA THR A 65 -9.30 4.45 -5.53
C THR A 65 -10.10 3.56 -4.59
N SER A 66 -10.79 4.15 -3.61
CA SER A 66 -11.57 3.39 -2.63
C SER A 66 -12.69 2.57 -3.29
N ASN A 67 -13.35 3.12 -4.32
CA ASN A 67 -14.43 2.42 -5.02
C ASN A 67 -13.90 1.21 -5.80
N PHE A 68 -12.76 1.38 -6.47
CA PHE A 68 -12.10 0.27 -7.16
C PHE A 68 -11.56 -0.78 -6.20
N CYS A 69 -11.08 -0.38 -5.02
CA CYS A 69 -10.69 -1.33 -3.98
C CYS A 69 -11.89 -2.18 -3.55
N VAL A 70 -12.99 -1.57 -3.13
CA VAL A 70 -14.18 -2.32 -2.70
C VAL A 70 -14.70 -3.27 -3.79
N LEU A 71 -14.74 -2.81 -5.04
CA LEU A 71 -15.16 -3.64 -6.18
C LEU A 71 -14.25 -4.86 -6.37
N ASN A 72 -12.93 -4.68 -6.35
CA ASN A 72 -11.99 -5.78 -6.55
C ASN A 72 -11.94 -6.73 -5.34
N ALA A 73 -12.06 -6.21 -4.12
CA ALA A 73 -12.18 -7.03 -2.92
C ALA A 73 -13.42 -7.95 -3.00
N ALA A 74 -14.58 -7.41 -3.40
CA ALA A 74 -15.77 -8.22 -3.64
C ALA A 74 -15.54 -9.29 -4.73
N ASN A 75 -14.85 -8.94 -5.82
CA ASN A 75 -14.52 -9.90 -6.87
C ASN A 75 -13.61 -11.04 -6.41
N HIS A 76 -12.62 -10.77 -5.53
CA HIS A 76 -11.78 -11.82 -4.94
C HIS A 76 -12.61 -12.81 -4.12
N ILE A 77 -13.61 -12.31 -3.37
CA ILE A 77 -14.51 -13.16 -2.59
C ILE A 77 -15.41 -13.98 -3.52
N ILE A 78 -16.03 -13.34 -4.52
CA ILE A 78 -16.93 -14.01 -5.48
C ILE A 78 -16.21 -15.13 -6.25
N LYS A 79 -14.94 -14.93 -6.60
CA LYS A 79 -14.12 -15.92 -7.31
C LYS A 79 -13.59 -17.04 -6.40
N GLY A 80 -13.80 -16.97 -5.09
CA GLY A 80 -13.28 -17.93 -4.12
C GLY A 80 -11.77 -17.82 -3.88
N GLU A 81 -11.16 -16.67 -4.20
CA GLU A 81 -9.73 -16.43 -3.99
C GLU A 81 -9.42 -16.05 -2.52
N ALA A 82 -10.41 -15.53 -1.80
CA ALA A 82 -10.34 -15.29 -0.36
C ALA A 82 -11.74 -15.25 0.27
N ASP A 83 -11.90 -15.79 1.48
CA ASP A 83 -13.18 -15.72 2.21
C ASP A 83 -13.46 -14.35 2.85
N VAL A 84 -12.40 -13.58 3.10
CA VAL A 84 -12.43 -12.26 3.74
C VAL A 84 -11.40 -11.36 3.07
N MET A 85 -11.79 -10.11 2.81
CA MET A 85 -10.91 -9.06 2.30
C MET A 85 -10.97 -7.84 3.24
N LEU A 86 -9.83 -7.21 3.48
CA LEU A 86 -9.68 -5.96 4.23
C LEU A 86 -9.24 -4.82 3.32
#